data_AF-A0A9N9P7X6-F1
#
_entry.id   AF-A0A9N9P7X6-F1
#
_cell.length_a   1.000
_cell.length_b   1.000
_cell.length_c   1.000
_cell.angle_alpha   90.00
_cell.angle_beta   90.00
_cell.angle_gamma   90.00
#
_symmetry.space_group_name_H-M   'P 1'
#
loop_
_entity.id
_entity.type
_entity.pdbx_description
1 polymer ?
#
loop_
_entity_poly.entity_id
_entity_poly.type
_entity_poly.pdbx_seq_one_letter_code
_entity_poly.pdbx_strand_id
1 'polypeptide(L)' 'VERLEERLEEDLPEERLRLRPPRGIFEITDKTPKDQISRIAKMLADEYGTASNIKSRVNRLSVLAAITSTQQRLKLYTK' A
#
# COMPACT_ATOMS: atom_id res chain seq x y z
N VAL A 1 27.33 -9.94 47.77
CA VAL A 1 26.95 -10.60 46.50
C VAL A 1 25.48 -10.39 46.11
N GLU A 2 24.68 -9.61 46.85
CA GLU A 2 23.27 -9.34 46.50
C GLU A 2 22.93 -7.84 46.43
N ARG A 3 23.76 -7.02 45.77
CA ARG A 3 23.41 -5.59 45.51
C ARG A 3 23.90 -5.07 44.15
N LEU A 4 24.12 -5.97 43.19
CA LEU A 4 24.55 -5.61 41.83
C LEU A 4 23.70 -6.26 40.73
N GLU A 5 22.60 -6.91 41.08
CA GLU A 5 21.68 -7.55 40.10
C GLU A 5 20.37 -6.78 39.92
N GLU A 6 20.18 -5.65 40.60
CA GLU A 6 18.93 -4.89 40.56
C GLU A 6 19.03 -3.61 39.72
N ARG A 7 19.98 -3.55 38.76
CA ARG A 7 20.23 -2.34 37.95
C ARG A 7 20.30 -2.58 36.44
N LEU A 8 19.73 -3.68 35.96
CA LEU A 8 19.68 -4.02 34.53
C LEU A 8 18.26 -4.30 34.01
N GLU A 9 17.21 -3.91 34.74
CA GLU A 9 15.81 -4.09 34.30
C GLU A 9 14.99 -2.80 34.20
N GLU A 10 15.64 -1.64 34.10
CA GLU A 10 14.95 -0.36 33.86
C GLU A 10 15.68 0.42 32.76
N ASP A 11 15.55 -0.02 31.51
CA ASP A 11 15.73 0.84 30.33
C ASP A 11 14.77 0.38 29.21
N LEU A 12 13.49 0.65 29.48
CA LEU A 12 12.43 1.07 28.54
C LEU A 12 12.53 0.57 27.08
N PRO A 13 11.69 -0.40 26.65
CA PRO A 13 11.52 -0.75 25.23
C PRO A 13 10.64 0.27 24.46
N GLU A 14 10.74 1.57 24.74
CA GLU A 14 9.88 2.61 24.14
C GLU A 14 10.56 3.41 23.01
N GLU A 15 11.89 3.42 22.91
CA GLU A 15 12.57 4.28 21.92
C GLU A 15 12.66 3.66 20.51
N ARG A 16 12.32 2.37 20.37
CA ARG A 16 12.25 1.69 19.06
C ARG A 16 11.04 2.10 18.20
N LEU A 17 10.20 3.03 18.66
CA LEU A 17 9.08 3.58 17.88
C LEU A 17 9.35 4.97 17.28
N ARG A 18 10.58 5.49 17.33
CA ARG A 18 10.93 6.83 16.77
C ARG A 18 11.76 6.83 15.49
N LEU A 19 11.71 5.74 14.73
CA LEU A 19 11.86 5.83 13.28
C LEU A 19 10.66 5.16 12.63
N ARG A 20 9.52 5.86 12.65
CA ARG A 20 8.44 5.57 11.70
C ARG A 20 9.08 5.65 10.31
N PRO A 21 9.21 4.56 9.56
CA PRO A 21 9.76 4.62 8.22
C PRO A 21 8.90 5.61 7.40
N PRO A 22 9.50 6.37 6.46
CA PRO A 22 8.78 7.35 5.66
C PRO A 22 7.54 6.69 5.04
N ARG A 23 6.36 7.17 5.44
CA ARG A 23 5.07 6.67 4.98
C ARG A 23 4.96 6.93 3.49
N GLY A 24 5.14 5.88 2.70
CA GLY A 24 5.05 6.00 1.26
C GLY A 24 5.47 4.70 0.61
N ILE A 25 6.77 4.54 0.42
CA ILE A 25 7.35 3.45 -0.36
C ILE A 25 7.57 2.16 0.45
N PHE A 26 7.95 2.26 1.72
CA PHE A 26 8.30 1.09 2.54
C PHE A 26 7.08 0.39 3.19
N GLU A 27 5.97 1.13 3.34
CA GLU A 27 4.72 0.58 3.89
C GLU A 27 3.99 -0.34 2.89
N ILE A 28 4.35 -0.26 1.61
CA ILE A 28 3.87 -1.16 0.56
C ILE A 28 4.59 -2.51 0.70
N THR A 29 5.84 -2.53 1.13
CA THR A 29 6.69 -3.72 1.24
C THR A 29 6.32 -4.63 2.42
N ASP A 30 5.81 -4.06 3.51
CA ASP A 30 5.47 -4.80 4.75
C ASP A 30 4.04 -5.38 4.73
N LYS A 31 3.17 -4.87 3.86
CA LYS A 31 1.78 -5.34 3.74
C LYS A 31 1.70 -6.54 2.81
N THR A 32 0.94 -7.55 3.22
CA THR A 32 0.84 -8.83 2.51
C THR A 32 0.59 -8.63 1.00
N PRO A 33 1.20 -9.44 0.12
CA PRO A 33 1.04 -9.29 -1.34
C PRO A 33 -0.43 -9.30 -1.81
N LYS A 34 -1.33 -9.95 -1.05
CA LYS A 34 -2.76 -10.02 -1.32
C LYS A 34 -3.50 -8.70 -1.01
N ASP A 35 -3.07 -7.97 0.02
CA ASP A 35 -3.62 -6.65 0.34
C ASP A 35 -3.23 -5.61 -0.69
N GLN A 36 -2.03 -5.72 -1.26
CA GLN A 36 -1.57 -4.81 -2.32
C GLN A 36 -2.44 -4.93 -3.57
N ILE A 37 -2.77 -6.16 -4.00
CA ILE A 37 -3.65 -6.42 -5.14
C ILE A 37 -5.03 -5.82 -4.90
N SER A 38 -5.62 -6.06 -3.73
CA SER A 38 -6.94 -5.53 -3.37
C SER A 38 -6.97 -4.00 -3.34
N ARG A 39 -5.89 -3.38 -2.86
CA ARG A 39 -5.74 -1.92 -2.85
C ARG A 39 -5.62 -1.33 -4.26
N ILE A 40 -4.81 -1.95 -5.11
CA ILE A 40 -4.64 -1.52 -6.51
C ILE A 40 -5.96 -1.69 -7.26
N ALA A 41 -6.70 -2.78 -7.04
CA ALA A 41 -8.01 -2.98 -7.65
C ALA A 41 -9.00 -1.87 -7.29
N LYS A 42 -9.00 -1.44 -6.01
CA LYS A 42 -9.82 -0.32 -5.54
C LYS A 42 -9.39 1.01 -6.18
N MET A 43 -8.09 1.32 -6.19
CA MET A 43 -7.58 2.52 -6.86
C MET A 43 -7.96 2.56 -8.35
N LEU A 44 -7.83 1.45 -9.06
CA LEU A 44 -8.22 1.38 -10.48
C LEU A 44 -9.72 1.62 -10.70
N ALA A 45 -10.58 1.24 -9.74
CA ALA A 45 -12.01 1.53 -9.81
C ALA A 45 -12.31 3.03 -9.62
N ASP A 46 -11.64 3.68 -8.67
CA ASP A 46 -11.77 5.11 -8.44
C ASP A 46 -11.26 5.93 -9.64
N GLU A 47 -10.15 5.50 -10.24
CA GLU A 47 -9.59 6.11 -11.47
C GLU A 47 -10.48 5.88 -12.69
N TYR A 48 -11.20 4.75 -12.78
CA TYR A 48 -12.16 4.51 -13.86
C TYR A 48 -13.29 5.55 -13.83
N GLY A 49 -13.80 5.86 -12.63
CA GLY A 49 -14.80 6.92 -12.44
C GLY A 49 -14.25 8.31 -12.79
N THR A 50 -13.02 8.60 -12.37
CA THR A 50 -12.37 9.90 -12.65
C THR A 50 -12.06 10.07 -14.14
N ALA A 51 -11.62 9.01 -14.83
CA ALA A 51 -11.32 9.01 -16.26
C ALA A 51 -12.55 9.29 -17.13
N SER A 52 -13.77 9.04 -16.62
CA SER A 52 -15.01 9.38 -17.32
C SER A 52 -15.20 10.89 -17.53
N ASN A 53 -14.59 11.72 -16.68
CA ASN A 53 -14.64 13.19 -16.75
C ASN A 53 -13.70 13.79 -17.82
N ILE A 54 -12.89 12.97 -18.49
CA ILE A 54 -12.03 13.43 -19.59
C ILE A 54 -12.92 13.88 -20.77
N LYS A 55 -12.72 15.13 -21.20
CA LYS A 55 -13.53 15.79 -22.25
C LYS A 55 -13.24 15.23 -23.65
N SER A 56 -11.97 14.89 -23.94
CA SER A 56 -11.60 14.27 -25.22
C SER A 56 -12.13 12.84 -25.29
N ARG A 57 -13.02 12.57 -26.25
CA ARG A 57 -13.63 11.25 -26.46
C ARG A 57 -12.57 10.16 -26.73
N VAL A 58 -11.57 10.45 -27.57
CA VAL A 58 -10.53 9.47 -27.92
C VAL A 58 -9.66 9.17 -26.70
N ASN A 59 -9.20 10.20 -25.99
CA ASN A 59 -8.37 10.01 -24.80
C ASN A 59 -9.14 9.29 -23.69
N ARG A 60 -10.42 9.62 -23.49
CA ARG A 60 -11.27 8.93 -22.53
C ARG A 60 -11.37 7.45 -22.86
N LEU A 61 -11.67 7.08 -24.10
CA LEU A 61 -11.77 5.67 -24.51
C LEU A 61 -10.43 4.95 -24.35
N SER A 62 -9.31 5.56 -24.72
CA SER A 62 -7.97 4.98 -24.55
C SER A 62 -7.64 4.73 -23.08
N VAL A 63 -7.94 5.68 -22.20
CA VAL A 63 -7.67 5.56 -20.76
C VAL A 63 -8.58 4.50 -20.12
N LEU A 64 -9.89 4.53 -20.42
CA LEU A 64 -10.83 3.53 -19.90
C LEU A 64 -10.44 2.11 -20.33
N ALA A 65 -10.07 1.92 -21.60
CA ALA A 65 -9.63 0.62 -22.11
C ALA A 65 -8.35 0.13 -21.41
N ALA A 66 -7.38 1.02 -21.16
CA ALA A 66 -6.17 0.69 -20.42
C ALA A 66 -6.47 0.24 -18.98
N ILE A 67 -7.34 0.97 -18.27
CA ILE A 67 -7.76 0.62 -16.90
C ILE A 67 -8.50 -0.72 -16.87
N THR A 68 -9.41 -0.98 -17.81
CA THR A 68 -10.11 -2.27 -17.88
C THR A 68 -9.14 -3.42 -18.16
N SER A 69 -8.14 -3.22 -19.01
CA SER A 69 -7.11 -4.22 -19.30
C SER A 69 -6.26 -4.56 -18.08
N THR A 70 -5.84 -3.54 -17.30
CA THR A 70 -5.06 -3.76 -16.08
C THR A 70 -5.88 -4.47 -15.00
N GLN A 71 -7.17 -4.14 -14.84
CA GLN A 71 -8.07 -4.85 -13.93
C GLN A 71 -8.23 -6.33 -14.29
N GLN A 72 -8.34 -6.67 -15.57
CA GLN A 72 -8.40 -8.07 -16.01
C GLN A 72 -7.11 -8.83 -15.71
N ARG A 73 -5.95 -8.21 -15.97
CA ARG A 73 -4.65 -8.81 -15.63
C ARG A 73 -4.48 -9.02 -14.12
N LEU A 74 -4.95 -8.07 -13.32
CA LEU A 74 -4.84 -8.13 -11.86
C LEU A 74 -5.60 -9.33 -11.25
N LYS A 75 -6.74 -9.71 -11.85
CA LYS A 75 -7.53 -10.88 -11.43
C LYS A 75 -6.78 -12.21 -11.60
N LEU A 76 -5.83 -12.29 -12.52
CA LEU A 76 -5.04 -13.51 -12.75
C LEU A 76 -4.05 -13.77 -11.60
N TYR A 77 -3.57 -12.72 -10.95
CA TYR A 77 -2.60 -12.81 -9.84
C TYR A 77 -3.25 -13.06 -8.48
N THR A 78 -4.59 -13.15 -8.42
CA THR A 78 -5.34 -13.39 -7.18
C THR A 78 -5.57 -14.89 -6.92
N LYS A 79 -5.07 -15.79 -7.79
CA LYS A 79 -5.10 -17.25 -7.61
C LYS A 79 -3.91 -17.75 -6.78
#